data_AF-A0A931P7L5-F1
#
_entry.id   AF-A0A931P7L5-F1
#
_cell.length_a   1.000
_cell.length_b   1.000
_cell.length_c   1.000
_cell.angle_alpha   90.00
_cell.angle_beta   90.00
_cell.angle_gamma   90.00
#
_symmetry.space_group_name_H-M   'P 1'
#
loop_
_entity.id
_entity.type
_entity.pdbx_description
1 polymer ?
#
loop_
_entity_poly.entity_id
_entity_poly.type
_entity_poly.pdbx_seq_one_letter_code
_entity_poly.pdbx_strand_id
1 'polypeptide(L)'
;MFYDRGPTQHAVMLLTFWSLAILGIKWLKLRHQRKMLNEEFLPDRPDFVLGTSNVDTVLDSIHDLIDDPSRFVLTNRIKIALSNLKNLGRVSDVDDIFRSQADTDESLLESTYSILNGFIWAIPVLGFIGTVLGLSESISSFGGVLKDSKADMQAIKSNLTQVTSGLATAFETTLVALVAALIVQLLATFLRKNEQTFLDDCSEYCLRKIVNRIRIVSDQQN
;
A
#
# COMPACT_ATOMS: atom_id res chain seq x y z
N MET A 1 4.88 17.62 25.60
CA MET A 1 3.40 17.54 25.50
C MET A 1 2.90 16.19 24.95
N PHE A 2 3.60 15.51 24.01
CA PHE A 2 3.22 14.16 23.51
C PHE A 2 4.02 12.97 24.09
N TYR A 3 4.99 13.21 24.98
CA TYR A 3 5.95 12.18 25.44
C TYR A 3 5.69 11.61 26.85
N ASP A 4 4.74 12.17 27.61
CA ASP A 4 4.56 11.82 29.04
C ASP A 4 3.27 11.01 29.33
N ARG A 5 2.75 10.27 28.34
CA ARG A 5 1.41 9.66 28.43
C ARG A 5 1.42 8.18 28.05
N GLY A 6 2.09 7.38 28.89
CA GLY A 6 2.03 5.91 28.87
C GLY A 6 2.67 5.21 27.66
N PRO A 7 3.05 3.93 27.81
CA PRO A 7 3.70 3.15 26.75
C PRO A 7 2.81 2.93 25.52
N THR A 8 1.49 2.96 25.68
CA THR A 8 0.52 2.73 24.61
C THR A 8 0.51 3.86 23.57
N GLN A 9 0.68 5.12 23.99
CA GLN A 9 0.73 6.26 23.08
C GLN A 9 1.96 6.20 22.17
N HIS A 10 3.12 5.78 22.70
CA HIS A 10 4.33 5.60 21.90
C HIS A 10 4.13 4.52 20.82
N ALA A 11 3.46 3.41 21.16
CA ALA A 11 3.16 2.35 20.21
C ALA A 11 2.22 2.83 19.09
N VAL A 12 1.17 3.58 19.43
CA VAL A 12 0.23 4.19 18.45
C VAL A 12 0.96 5.13 17.49
N MET A 13 1.80 6.02 18.02
CA MET A 13 2.56 6.96 17.20
C MET A 13 3.55 6.23 16.29
N LEU A 14 4.26 5.22 16.81
CA LEU A 14 5.20 4.41 16.03
C LEU A 14 4.49 3.73 14.86
N LEU A 15 3.37 3.05 15.10
CA LEU A 15 2.61 2.40 14.03
C LEU A 15 2.06 3.39 13.00
N THR A 16 1.64 4.57 13.47
CA THR A 16 1.16 5.64 12.59
C THR A 16 2.28 6.14 11.68
N PHE A 17 3.46 6.48 12.23
CA PHE A 17 4.60 6.93 11.44
C PHE A 17 5.12 5.85 10.51
N TRP A 18 5.15 4.59 10.94
CA TRP A 18 5.56 3.48 10.09
C TRP A 18 4.59 3.28 8.92
N SER A 19 3.27 3.35 9.18
CA SER A 19 2.26 3.29 8.13
C SER A 19 2.41 4.43 7.13
N LEU A 20 2.65 5.66 7.60
CA LEU A 20 2.90 6.82 6.75
C LEU A 20 4.19 6.67 5.94
N ALA A 21 5.25 6.10 6.50
CA ALA A 21 6.50 5.84 5.79
C ALA A 21 6.29 4.81 4.65
N ILE A 22 5.57 3.71 4.91
CA ILE A 22 5.22 2.71 3.89
C ILE A 22 4.41 3.36 2.76
N LEU A 23 3.39 4.15 3.11
CA LEU A 23 2.57 4.88 2.14
C LEU A 23 3.39 5.88 1.33
N GLY A 24 4.30 6.61 1.97
CA GLY A 24 5.21 7.55 1.31
C GLY A 24 6.12 6.88 0.30
N ILE A 25 6.73 5.75 0.69
CA ILE A 25 7.59 4.94 -0.21
C ILE A 25 6.78 4.43 -1.40
N LYS A 26 5.59 3.87 -1.18
CA LYS A 26 4.71 3.41 -2.25
C LYS A 26 4.29 4.54 -3.19
N TRP A 27 3.97 5.71 -2.65
CA TRP A 27 3.61 6.89 -3.43
C TRP A 27 4.76 7.41 -4.30
N LEU A 28 5.97 7.43 -3.75
CA LEU A 28 7.19 7.75 -4.51
C LEU A 28 7.41 6.72 -5.63
N LYS A 29 7.29 5.42 -5.33
CA LYS A 29 7.42 4.34 -6.31
C LYS A 29 6.39 4.51 -7.45
N LEU A 30 5.12 4.72 -7.12
CA LEU A 30 4.05 4.94 -8.10
C LEU A 30 4.32 6.17 -8.97
N ARG A 31 4.79 7.28 -8.38
CA ARG A 31 5.16 8.48 -9.15
C ARG A 31 6.28 8.21 -10.15
N HIS A 32 7.32 7.48 -9.75
CA HIS A 32 8.41 7.09 -10.65
C HIS A 32 7.90 6.17 -11.76
N GLN A 33 7.08 5.17 -11.42
CA GLN A 33 6.51 4.24 -12.39
C GLN A 33 5.59 4.94 -13.40
N ARG A 34 4.76 5.89 -12.96
CA ARG A 34 3.86 6.65 -13.83
C ARG A 34 4.62 7.58 -14.78
N LYS A 35 5.74 8.14 -14.33
CA LYS A 35 6.62 8.93 -15.21
C LYS A 35 7.20 8.07 -16.31
N MET A 36 7.61 6.84 -15.99
CA MET A 36 8.14 5.90 -16.97
C MET A 36 7.09 5.49 -18.01
N LEU A 37 5.82 5.27 -17.63
CA LEU A 37 4.76 4.95 -18.61
C LEU A 37 4.57 6.03 -19.69
N ASN A 38 4.91 7.29 -19.37
CA ASN A 38 4.85 8.40 -20.33
C ASN A 38 6.09 8.46 -21.25
N GLU A 39 7.18 7.79 -20.88
CA GLU A 39 8.34 7.63 -21.76
C GLU A 39 7.99 6.53 -22.78
N GLU A 40 8.16 6.85 -24.06
CA GLU A 40 7.62 6.06 -25.16
C GLU A 40 8.50 4.81 -25.40
N PHE A 41 8.19 3.69 -24.72
CA PHE A 41 8.97 2.44 -24.80
C PHE A 41 8.93 1.71 -26.14
N LEU A 42 7.94 2.01 -26.99
CA LEU A 42 7.78 1.39 -28.31
C LEU A 42 7.76 2.51 -29.36
N PRO A 43 8.52 2.39 -30.46
CA PRO A 43 8.51 3.39 -31.52
C PRO A 43 7.08 3.55 -32.06
N ASP A 44 6.52 4.75 -32.00
CA ASP A 44 5.15 5.02 -32.48
C ASP A 44 5.08 5.17 -34.01
N ARG A 45 5.75 4.26 -34.72
CA ARG A 45 5.65 4.19 -36.19
C ARG A 45 4.42 3.34 -36.55
N PRO A 46 3.47 3.84 -37.34
CA PRO A 46 2.27 3.10 -37.73
C PRO A 46 2.57 1.81 -38.52
N ASP A 47 3.76 1.71 -39.12
CA ASP A 47 4.22 0.53 -39.88
C ASP A 47 4.94 -0.52 -39.02
N PHE A 48 5.05 -0.31 -37.71
CA PHE A 48 5.70 -1.29 -36.83
C PHE A 48 4.77 -2.46 -36.54
N VAL A 49 5.12 -3.61 -37.10
CA VAL A 49 4.44 -4.89 -36.90
C VAL A 49 5.27 -5.73 -35.93
N LEU A 50 4.71 -6.14 -34.80
CA LEU A 50 5.36 -7.08 -33.87
C LEU A 50 5.22 -8.52 -34.40
N GLY A 51 6.33 -9.20 -34.59
CA GLY A 51 6.40 -10.58 -35.07
C GLY A 51 7.57 -11.32 -34.44
N THR A 52 7.59 -12.65 -34.51
CA THR A 52 8.62 -13.49 -33.86
C THR A 52 10.06 -13.13 -34.26
N SER A 53 10.26 -12.51 -35.42
CA SER A 53 11.56 -12.05 -35.93
C SER A 53 12.10 -10.76 -35.29
N ASN A 54 11.25 -9.94 -34.65
CA ASN A 54 11.66 -8.65 -34.06
C ASN A 54 11.42 -8.56 -32.54
N VAL A 55 10.87 -9.61 -31.94
CA VAL A 55 10.70 -9.73 -30.48
C VAL A 55 12.03 -9.53 -29.76
N ASP A 56 13.12 -10.14 -30.25
CA ASP A 56 14.44 -10.06 -29.61
C ASP A 56 14.97 -8.62 -29.63
N THR A 57 14.80 -7.88 -30.73
CA THR A 57 15.22 -6.47 -30.84
C THR A 57 14.44 -5.56 -29.89
N VAL A 58 13.15 -5.84 -29.68
CA VAL A 58 12.31 -5.10 -28.71
C VAL A 58 12.71 -5.46 -27.27
N LEU A 59 12.99 -6.74 -27.01
CA LEU A 59 13.42 -7.20 -25.69
C LEU A 59 14.79 -6.63 -25.29
N ASP A 60 15.70 -6.51 -26.25
CA ASP A 60 17.02 -5.90 -26.07
C ASP A 60 16.91 -4.39 -25.88
N SER A 61 16.07 -3.70 -26.67
CA SER A 61 15.79 -2.26 -26.47
C SER A 61 15.22 -1.96 -25.09
N ILE A 62 14.43 -2.88 -24.53
CA ILE A 62 13.88 -2.77 -23.17
C ILE A 62 14.97 -2.97 -22.10
N HIS A 63 15.93 -3.87 -22.31
CA HIS A 63 17.06 -4.06 -21.39
C HIS A 63 18.05 -2.90 -21.47
N ASP A 64 18.27 -2.30 -22.64
CA ASP A 64 19.17 -1.15 -22.81
C ASP A 64 18.62 0.15 -22.18
N LEU A 65 17.30 0.28 -22.04
CA LEU A 65 16.66 1.43 -21.40
C LEU A 65 16.55 1.30 -19.86
N ILE A 66 16.61 0.09 -19.30
CA ILE A 66 16.31 -0.17 -17.88
C ILE A 66 17.29 -1.21 -17.31
N ASP A 67 18.17 -0.81 -16.39
CA ASP A 67 19.16 -1.68 -15.70
C ASP A 67 18.55 -2.92 -15.00
N ASP A 68 17.29 -2.84 -14.55
CA ASP A 68 16.56 -3.97 -13.96
C ASP A 68 15.05 -3.95 -14.33
N PRO A 69 14.67 -4.57 -15.46
CA PRO A 69 13.29 -4.65 -15.94
C PRO A 69 12.31 -5.30 -14.95
N SER A 70 12.83 -6.14 -14.03
CA SER A 70 12.01 -6.91 -13.09
C SER A 70 11.44 -6.07 -11.94
N ARG A 71 12.01 -4.88 -11.69
CA ARG A 71 11.55 -3.95 -10.64
C ARG A 71 10.30 -3.16 -11.03
N PHE A 72 9.96 -3.16 -12.31
CA PHE A 72 8.86 -2.40 -12.88
C PHE A 72 7.77 -3.34 -13.39
N VAL A 73 6.54 -3.12 -12.93
CA VAL A 73 5.40 -3.98 -13.26
C VAL A 73 5.15 -4.02 -14.77
N LEU A 74 5.19 -2.86 -15.43
CA LEU A 74 5.00 -2.74 -16.88
C LEU A 74 6.08 -3.51 -17.65
N THR A 75 7.35 -3.30 -17.33
CA THR A 75 8.46 -3.91 -18.07
C THR A 75 8.52 -5.43 -17.85
N ASN A 76 8.22 -5.89 -16.64
CA ASN A 76 8.11 -7.31 -16.34
C ASN A 76 6.96 -7.97 -17.13
N ARG A 77 5.79 -7.32 -17.21
CA ARG A 77 4.67 -7.79 -18.04
C ARG A 77 5.05 -7.89 -19.51
N ILE A 78 5.65 -6.84 -20.07
CA ILE A 78 6.05 -6.79 -21.48
C ILE A 78 7.08 -7.89 -21.78
N LYS A 79 8.06 -8.10 -20.89
CA LYS A 79 9.07 -9.16 -21.02
C LYS A 79 8.45 -10.55 -21.02
N ILE A 80 7.56 -10.84 -20.07
CA ILE A 80 6.88 -12.15 -19.98
C ILE A 80 6.01 -12.39 -21.23
N ALA A 81 5.28 -11.38 -21.69
CA ALA A 81 4.42 -11.53 -22.87
C ALA A 81 5.22 -11.71 -24.17
N LEU A 82 6.28 -10.93 -24.39
CA LEU A 82 7.16 -11.05 -25.54
C LEU A 82 7.89 -12.40 -25.56
N SER A 83 8.40 -12.85 -24.41
CA SER A 83 9.04 -14.16 -24.30
C SER A 83 8.08 -15.31 -24.61
N ASN A 84 6.80 -15.18 -24.25
CA ASN A 84 5.79 -16.20 -24.55
C ASN A 84 5.30 -16.13 -26.00
N LEU A 85 5.20 -14.95 -26.61
CA LEU A 85 4.93 -14.80 -28.04
C LEU A 85 5.98 -15.55 -28.89
N LYS A 86 7.26 -15.47 -28.49
CA LYS A 86 8.36 -16.20 -29.13
C LYS A 86 8.21 -17.72 -29.06
N ASN A 87 7.71 -18.24 -27.93
CA ASN A 87 7.62 -19.68 -27.68
C ASN A 87 6.32 -20.32 -28.17
N LEU A 88 5.19 -19.61 -28.13
CA LEU A 88 3.86 -20.17 -28.42
C LEU A 88 3.35 -19.88 -29.84
N GLY A 89 3.81 -18.79 -30.48
CA GLY A 89 3.52 -18.53 -31.89
C GLY A 89 2.03 -18.37 -32.24
N ARG A 90 1.15 -18.02 -31.28
CA ARG A 90 -0.27 -17.70 -31.50
C ARG A 90 -0.66 -16.43 -30.72
N VAL A 91 -1.39 -15.51 -31.37
CA VAL A 91 -1.79 -14.22 -30.76
C VAL A 91 -2.81 -14.43 -29.64
N SER A 92 -3.71 -15.41 -29.80
CA SER A 92 -4.72 -15.76 -28.79
C SER A 92 -4.07 -16.10 -27.44
N ASP A 93 -2.99 -16.88 -27.48
CA ASP A 93 -2.31 -17.33 -26.26
C ASP A 93 -1.61 -16.16 -25.55
N VAL A 94 -1.28 -15.08 -26.27
CA VAL A 94 -0.65 -13.88 -25.70
C VAL A 94 -1.66 -12.98 -25.01
N ASP A 95 -2.90 -12.84 -25.53
CA ASP A 95 -3.97 -12.09 -24.84
C ASP A 95 -4.34 -12.77 -23.51
N ASP A 96 -4.48 -14.10 -23.50
CA ASP A 96 -4.77 -14.87 -22.29
C ASP A 96 -3.66 -14.73 -21.23
N ILE A 97 -2.40 -14.72 -21.66
CA ILE A 97 -1.25 -14.48 -20.77
C ILE A 97 -1.28 -13.06 -20.21
N PHE A 98 -1.60 -12.04 -21.02
CA PHE A 98 -1.71 -10.67 -20.53
C PHE A 98 -2.81 -10.51 -19.48
N ARG A 99 -3.97 -11.15 -19.68
CA ARG A 99 -5.06 -11.16 -18.70
C ARG A 99 -4.66 -11.86 -17.41
N SER A 100 -4.04 -13.04 -17.50
CA SER A 100 -3.56 -13.78 -16.33
C SER A 100 -2.48 -13.02 -15.54
N GLN A 101 -1.58 -12.31 -16.23
CA GLN A 101 -0.62 -11.41 -15.60
C GLN A 101 -1.31 -10.21 -14.94
N ALA A 102 -2.41 -9.71 -15.53
CA ALA A 102 -3.18 -8.63 -14.93
C ALA A 102 -3.79 -9.03 -13.58
N ASP A 103 -4.43 -10.19 -13.52
CA ASP A 103 -5.01 -10.74 -12.29
C ASP A 103 -3.93 -11.01 -11.23
N THR A 104 -2.76 -11.47 -11.66
CA THR A 104 -1.61 -11.73 -10.77
C THR A 104 -1.10 -10.44 -10.14
N ASP A 105 -0.97 -9.36 -10.91
CA ASP A 105 -0.51 -8.08 -10.38
C ASP A 105 -1.51 -7.43 -9.44
N GLU A 106 -2.81 -7.57 -9.71
CA GLU A 106 -3.84 -7.11 -8.78
C GLU A 106 -3.74 -7.86 -7.44
N SER A 107 -3.54 -9.19 -7.49
CA SER A 107 -3.34 -10.03 -6.30
C SER A 107 -2.07 -9.64 -5.52
N LEU A 108 -0.97 -9.33 -6.22
CA LEU A 108 0.27 -8.86 -5.60
C LEU A 108 0.11 -7.47 -4.97
N LEU A 109 -0.62 -6.58 -5.65
CA LEU A 109 -0.96 -5.26 -5.12
C LEU A 109 -1.73 -5.40 -3.81
N GLU A 110 -2.77 -6.23 -3.78
CA GLU A 110 -3.53 -6.51 -2.55
C GLU A 110 -2.65 -7.09 -1.44
N SER A 111 -1.83 -8.08 -1.75
CA SER A 111 -0.89 -8.69 -0.81
C SER A 111 0.04 -7.65 -0.15
N THR A 112 0.52 -6.68 -0.91
CA THR A 112 1.41 -5.62 -0.41
C THR A 112 0.72 -4.71 0.64
N TYR A 113 -0.61 -4.59 0.63
CA TYR A 113 -1.35 -3.84 1.64
C TYR A 113 -1.66 -4.63 2.91
N SER A 114 -1.40 -5.94 2.95
CA SER A 114 -1.76 -6.80 4.09
C SER A 114 -1.18 -6.31 5.42
N ILE A 115 0.10 -5.92 5.43
CA ILE A 115 0.78 -5.39 6.63
C ILE A 115 0.15 -4.05 7.05
N LEU A 116 -0.14 -3.18 6.08
CA LEU A 116 -0.74 -1.87 6.33
C LEU A 116 -2.15 -2.01 6.92
N ASN A 117 -2.96 -2.93 6.40
CA ASN A 117 -4.27 -3.25 6.94
C ASN A 117 -4.18 -3.75 8.39
N GLY A 118 -3.16 -4.57 8.69
CA GLY A 118 -2.84 -4.99 10.06
C GLY A 118 -2.55 -3.81 10.99
N PHE A 119 -1.78 -2.82 10.54
CA PHE A 119 -1.50 -1.61 11.32
C PHE A 119 -2.72 -0.71 11.51
N ILE A 120 -3.51 -0.50 10.45
CA ILE A 120 -4.75 0.28 10.52
C ILE A 120 -5.73 -0.33 11.52
N TRP A 121 -5.80 -1.66 11.59
CA TRP A 121 -6.57 -2.36 12.60
C TRP A 121 -5.98 -2.26 14.01
N ALA A 122 -4.65 -2.36 14.14
CA ALA A 122 -3.96 -2.35 15.44
C ALA A 122 -4.01 -0.98 16.14
N ILE A 123 -3.97 0.13 15.40
CA ILE A 123 -3.93 1.49 15.97
C ILE A 123 -5.17 1.77 16.87
N PRO A 124 -6.43 1.59 16.41
CA PRO A 124 -7.62 1.75 17.24
C PRO A 124 -7.65 0.82 18.46
N VAL A 125 -7.21 -0.42 18.29
CA VAL A 125 -7.18 -1.43 19.37
C VAL A 125 -6.19 -1.00 20.47
N LEU A 126 -5.01 -0.52 20.09
CA LEU A 126 -4.03 0.01 21.05
C LEU A 126 -4.52 1.28 21.75
N GLY A 127 -5.23 2.15 21.04
CA GLY A 127 -5.94 3.28 21.64
C GLY A 127 -6.90 2.81 22.74
N PHE A 128 -7.79 1.87 22.40
CA PHE A 128 -8.74 1.29 23.35
C PHE A 128 -8.06 0.65 24.56
N ILE A 129 -6.97 -0.11 24.36
CA ILE A 129 -6.15 -0.66 25.45
C ILE A 129 -5.61 0.46 26.35
N GLY A 130 -5.13 1.56 25.76
CA GLY A 130 -4.71 2.76 26.48
C GLY A 130 -5.80 3.32 27.37
N THR A 131 -7.04 3.42 26.88
CA THR A 131 -8.18 3.82 27.72
C THR A 131 -8.46 2.86 28.84
N VAL A 132 -8.49 1.55 28.57
CA VAL A 132 -8.79 0.54 29.60
C VAL A 132 -7.77 0.59 30.74
N LEU A 133 -6.48 0.75 30.42
CA LEU A 133 -5.42 0.92 31.41
C LEU A 133 -5.61 2.21 32.23
N GLY A 134 -5.86 3.35 31.58
CA GLY A 134 -6.06 4.63 32.27
C GLY A 134 -7.32 4.66 33.16
N LEU A 135 -8.41 4.03 32.70
CA LEU A 135 -9.63 3.84 33.50
C LEU A 135 -9.35 2.95 34.71
N SER A 136 -8.62 1.84 34.54
CA SER A 136 -8.30 0.90 35.61
C SER A 136 -7.45 1.54 36.72
N GLU A 137 -6.40 2.29 36.34
CA GLU A 137 -5.55 3.02 37.28
C GLU A 137 -6.34 4.09 38.05
N SER A 138 -7.19 4.84 37.33
CA SER A 138 -8.05 5.88 37.91
C SER A 138 -9.03 5.30 38.94
N ILE A 139 -9.67 4.17 38.63
CA ILE A 139 -10.61 3.50 39.54
C ILE A 139 -9.87 2.91 40.76
N SER A 140 -8.69 2.31 40.55
CA SER A 140 -7.87 1.74 41.63
C SER A 140 -7.41 2.81 42.62
N SER A 141 -6.91 3.95 42.12
CA SER A 141 -6.49 5.08 42.96
C SER A 141 -7.64 5.64 43.79
N PHE A 142 -8.83 5.80 43.17
CA PHE A 142 -10.01 6.28 43.87
C PHE A 142 -10.49 5.29 44.95
N GLY A 143 -10.53 3.99 44.62
CA GLY A 143 -10.94 2.93 45.54
C GLY A 143 -10.01 2.79 46.75
N GLY A 144 -8.72 3.09 46.60
CA GLY A 144 -7.76 3.11 47.70
C GLY A 144 -8.05 4.21 48.72
N VAL A 145 -8.40 5.41 48.24
CA VAL A 145 -8.69 6.57 49.09
C VAL A 145 -9.99 6.39 49.88
N LEU A 146 -11.00 5.75 49.28
CA LEU A 146 -12.26 5.45 49.96
C LEU A 146 -12.13 4.37 51.05
N LYS A 147 -11.10 3.50 50.96
CA LYS A 147 -10.81 2.49 51.98
C LYS A 147 -10.02 3.05 53.16
N ASP A 148 -9.39 4.21 52.99
CA ASP A 148 -8.67 4.86 54.07
C ASP A 148 -9.64 5.61 54.98
N SER A 149 -9.90 5.04 56.16
CA SER A 149 -10.86 5.58 57.14
C SER A 149 -10.43 6.94 57.74
N LYS A 150 -9.25 7.44 57.39
CA LYS A 150 -8.71 8.76 57.80
C LYS A 150 -8.70 9.79 56.66
N ALA A 151 -9.31 9.50 55.52
CA ALA A 151 -9.30 10.42 54.38
C ALA A 151 -10.11 11.70 54.71
N ASP A 152 -9.42 12.81 54.90
CA ASP A 152 -10.05 14.13 55.01
C ASP A 152 -10.74 14.54 53.70
N MET A 153 -11.79 15.36 53.80
CA MET A 153 -12.55 15.90 52.66
C MET A 153 -11.65 16.53 51.58
N GLN A 154 -10.53 17.12 51.99
CA GLN A 154 -9.54 17.72 51.08
C GLN A 154 -8.75 16.67 50.29
N ALA A 155 -8.43 15.53 50.91
CA ALA A 155 -7.79 14.40 50.23
C ALA A 155 -8.74 13.78 49.20
N ILE A 156 -10.03 13.63 49.53
CA ILE A 156 -11.05 13.13 48.59
C ILE A 156 -11.17 14.07 47.37
N LYS A 157 -11.26 15.38 47.58
CA LYS A 157 -11.33 16.38 46.49
C LYS A 157 -10.09 16.35 45.58
N SER A 158 -8.90 16.23 46.18
CA SER A 158 -7.64 16.13 45.42
C SER A 158 -7.61 14.88 44.56
N ASN A 159 -7.98 13.73 45.12
CA ASN A 159 -8.01 12.46 44.40
C ASN A 159 -9.06 12.44 43.29
N LEU A 160 -10.25 13.02 43.51
CA LEU A 160 -11.25 13.18 42.44
C LEU A 160 -10.68 14.00 41.27
N THR A 161 -9.96 15.08 41.56
CA THR A 161 -9.33 15.91 40.53
C THR A 161 -8.27 15.13 39.75
N GLN A 162 -7.44 14.36 40.44
CA GLN A 162 -6.42 13.50 39.82
C GLN A 162 -7.05 12.41 38.94
N VAL A 163 -8.09 11.74 39.43
CA VAL A 163 -8.85 10.71 38.72
C VAL A 163 -9.49 11.29 37.46
N THR A 164 -10.18 12.44 37.57
CA THR A 164 -10.77 13.11 36.40
C THR A 164 -9.71 13.50 35.36
N SER A 165 -8.54 13.95 35.79
CA SER A 165 -7.41 14.25 34.89
C SER A 165 -6.86 13.00 34.20
N GLY A 166 -6.73 11.88 34.93
CA GLY A 166 -6.29 10.60 34.37
C GLY A 166 -7.27 10.05 33.34
N LEU A 167 -8.58 10.11 33.64
CA LEU A 167 -9.66 9.74 32.72
C LEU A 167 -9.63 10.60 31.45
N ALA A 168 -9.49 11.92 31.58
CA ALA A 168 -9.41 12.83 30.44
C ALA A 168 -8.22 12.48 29.53
N THR A 169 -7.06 12.23 30.13
CA THR A 169 -5.85 11.83 29.41
C THR A 169 -6.05 10.51 28.66
N ALA A 170 -6.70 9.52 29.29
CA ALA A 170 -7.00 8.24 28.69
C ALA A 170 -7.90 8.39 27.45
N PHE A 171 -8.99 9.15 27.54
CA PHE A 171 -9.88 9.42 26.41
C PHE A 171 -9.18 10.15 25.26
N GLU A 172 -8.33 11.13 25.56
CA GLU A 172 -7.54 11.83 24.54
C GLU A 172 -6.62 10.86 23.77
N THR A 173 -5.99 9.90 24.44
CA THR A 173 -5.14 8.89 23.80
C THR A 173 -5.92 8.05 22.78
N THR A 174 -7.14 7.63 23.11
CA THR A 174 -8.00 6.89 22.16
C THR A 174 -8.47 7.77 21.02
N LEU A 175 -8.85 9.02 21.30
CA LEU A 175 -9.26 9.97 20.26
C LEU A 175 -8.13 10.18 19.24
N VAL A 176 -6.91 10.40 19.71
CA VAL A 176 -5.73 10.55 18.84
C VAL A 176 -5.49 9.28 18.00
N ALA A 177 -5.59 8.10 18.61
CA ALA A 177 -5.43 6.83 17.90
C ALA A 177 -6.47 6.65 16.78
N LEU A 178 -7.74 6.94 17.06
CA LEU A 178 -8.82 6.83 16.07
C LEU A 178 -8.65 7.82 14.91
N VAL A 179 -8.29 9.07 15.21
CA VAL A 179 -8.04 10.09 14.18
C VAL A 179 -6.83 9.69 13.32
N ALA A 180 -5.76 9.21 13.93
CA ALA A 180 -4.58 8.73 13.22
C ALA A 180 -4.91 7.54 12.30
N ALA A 181 -5.63 6.54 12.81
CA ALA A 181 -6.06 5.38 12.02
C ALA A 181 -6.93 5.80 10.82
N LEU A 182 -7.85 6.74 11.03
CA LEU A 182 -8.72 7.26 9.98
C LEU A 182 -7.90 7.96 8.87
N ILE A 183 -6.93 8.80 9.24
CA ILE A 183 -6.06 9.48 8.28
C ILE A 183 -5.25 8.45 7.47
N VAL A 184 -4.64 7.46 8.15
CA VAL A 184 -3.85 6.42 7.49
C VAL A 184 -4.73 5.59 6.54
N GLN A 185 -5.92 5.16 6.97
CA GLN A 185 -6.87 4.42 6.15
C GLN A 185 -7.27 5.21 4.89
N LEU A 186 -7.54 6.51 5.05
CA LEU A 186 -7.92 7.36 3.92
C LEU A 186 -6.79 7.46 2.89
N LEU A 187 -5.56 7.75 3.35
CA LEU A 187 -4.38 7.82 2.47
C LEU A 187 -4.10 6.48 1.78
N ALA A 188 -4.22 5.36 2.51
CA ALA A 188 -4.09 4.02 1.96
C ALA A 188 -5.10 3.75 0.86
N THR A 189 -6.36 4.12 1.08
CA THR A 189 -7.45 3.91 0.12
C THR A 189 -7.21 4.72 -1.17
N PHE A 190 -6.80 5.99 -1.03
CA PHE A 190 -6.44 6.81 -2.20
C PHE A 190 -5.24 6.26 -2.97
N LEU A 191 -4.20 5.81 -2.26
CA LEU A 191 -3.01 5.27 -2.91
C LEU A 191 -3.32 3.94 -3.61
N ARG A 192 -4.08 3.04 -2.97
CA ARG A 192 -4.54 1.78 -3.55
C ARG A 192 -5.32 2.03 -4.84
N LYS A 193 -6.25 2.99 -4.82
CA LYS A 193 -7.00 3.38 -6.02
C LYS A 193 -6.09 3.87 -7.14
N ASN A 194 -5.09 4.72 -6.82
CA ASN A 194 -4.16 5.22 -7.82
C ASN A 194 -3.23 4.12 -8.37
N GLU A 195 -2.80 3.17 -7.55
CA GLU A 195 -2.02 2.00 -8.01
C GLU A 195 -2.88 1.09 -8.90
N GLN A 196 -4.16 0.86 -8.58
CA GLN A 196 -5.09 0.12 -9.44
C GLN A 196 -5.27 0.79 -10.81
N THR A 197 -5.57 2.10 -10.83
CA THR A 197 -5.66 2.85 -12.10
C THR A 197 -4.37 2.77 -12.91
N PHE A 198 -3.21 2.77 -12.26
CA PHE A 198 -1.94 2.59 -12.97
C PHE A 198 -1.79 1.19 -13.59
N LEU A 199 -2.26 0.12 -12.92
CA LEU A 199 -2.28 -1.22 -13.50
C LEU A 199 -3.24 -1.32 -14.69
N ASP A 200 -4.38 -0.63 -14.62
CA ASP A 200 -5.33 -0.52 -15.75
C ASP A 200 -4.69 0.20 -16.93
N ASP A 201 -4.05 1.36 -16.69
CA ASP A 201 -3.32 2.14 -17.70
C ASP A 201 -2.24 1.26 -18.38
N CYS A 202 -1.51 0.45 -17.60
CA CYS A 202 -0.51 -0.49 -18.13
C CYS A 202 -1.14 -1.60 -18.99
N SER A 203 -2.29 -2.13 -18.56
CA SER A 203 -3.03 -3.18 -19.28
C SER A 203 -3.53 -2.65 -20.63
N GLU A 204 -4.10 -1.45 -20.64
CA GLU A 204 -4.54 -0.77 -21.85
C GLU A 204 -3.37 -0.46 -22.80
N TYR A 205 -2.22 -0.03 -22.26
CA TYR A 205 -1.01 0.19 -23.05
C TYR A 205 -0.56 -1.09 -23.76
N CYS A 206 -0.46 -2.21 -23.03
CA CYS A 206 -0.09 -3.51 -23.60
C CYS A 206 -1.07 -3.97 -24.69
N LEU A 207 -2.39 -3.85 -24.45
CA LEU A 207 -3.39 -4.22 -25.45
C LEU A 207 -3.28 -3.36 -26.73
N ARG A 208 -3.20 -2.03 -26.57
CA ARG A 208 -3.19 -1.10 -27.71
C ARG A 208 -1.90 -1.14 -28.52
N LYS A 209 -0.73 -1.22 -27.86
CA LYS A 209 0.58 -1.09 -28.51
C LYS A 209 1.21 -2.44 -28.86
N ILE A 210 0.89 -3.51 -28.12
CA ILE A 210 1.45 -4.84 -28.36
C ILE A 210 0.41 -5.69 -29.08
N VAL A 211 -0.70 -6.05 -28.44
CA VAL A 211 -1.68 -7.03 -29.00
C VAL A 211 -2.24 -6.58 -30.34
N ASN A 212 -2.68 -5.32 -30.46
CA ASN A 212 -3.23 -4.79 -31.73
C ASN A 212 -2.19 -4.66 -32.86
N ARG A 213 -0.88 -4.72 -32.55
CA ARG A 213 0.21 -4.60 -33.53
C ARG A 213 0.93 -5.92 -33.78
N ILE A 214 0.58 -6.99 -33.07
CA ILE A 214 1.10 -8.33 -33.36
C ILE A 214 0.48 -8.80 -34.68
N ARG A 215 1.32 -9.07 -35.69
CA ARG A 215 0.93 -9.93 -36.81
C ARG A 215 1.82 -11.15 -36.79
N ILE A 216 1.19 -12.31 -36.61
CA ILE A 216 1.86 -13.56 -36.91
C ILE A 216 1.82 -13.68 -38.42
N VAL A 217 2.95 -13.42 -39.07
CA VAL A 217 3.16 -13.93 -40.41
C VAL A 217 3.19 -15.43 -40.24
N SER A 218 2.07 -16.09 -40.51
CA SER A 218 2.05 -17.54 -40.71
C SER A 218 3.03 -17.80 -41.84
N ASP A 219 4.15 -18.41 -41.50
CA ASP A 219 5.14 -18.89 -42.45
C ASP A 219 4.50 -20.05 -43.23
N GLN A 220 3.58 -19.70 -44.13
CA GLN A 220 3.26 -20.54 -45.27
C GLN A 220 4.33 -20.24 -46.30
N GLN A 221 5.34 -21.12 -46.39
CA GLN A 221 5.85 -21.70 -47.64
C GLN A 221 7.17 -22.45 -47.41
N ASN A 222 7.09 -23.76 -47.15
CA ASN A 222 7.51 -24.83 -48.08
C ASN A 222 7.61 -26.18 -47.38
#